data_AF-A0A0P9PLF5-F1
#
_entry.id   AF-A0A0P9PLF5-F1
#
_cell.length_a   1.000
_cell.length_b   1.000
_cell.length_c   1.000
_cell.angle_alpha   90.00
_cell.angle_beta   90.00
_cell.angle_gamma   90.00
#
_symmetry.space_group_name_H-M   'P 1'
#
loop_
_entity.id
_entity.type
_entity.pdbx_description
1 polymer ?
#
loop_
_entity_poly.entity_id
_entity_poly.type
_entity_poly.pdbx_seq_one_letter_code
_entity_poly.pdbx_strand_id
1 'polypeptide(L)'
;MPLEKNRLSRWLGRGEAPPVSQAVPVSREPGPVGVDLYVLLDDEGRIQSISPQLLARLGIAAPLSAAQRLMNLLLPNSALVIEGVPHDWLGHMLDLDFKSADAHTLHARGWVQAHGKGWLLQLLDISDLMEEASAARSRQQCLRFAGQMAERVRVCNVDRLTAVVTEQLEELAQLWRVPCLALVLPEVSGAGWRVYCQYSAHTAPELWQVGQRLGNALDRFDANITHQLRFGGGVDQGPLQSAFGNADGFLIPHSRDNVAKEGLK
;
A
#
# COMPACT_ATOMS: atom_id res chain seq x y z
N MET A 1 -17.21 -44.44 -49.16
CA MET A 1 -17.61 -43.01 -49.11
C MET A 1 -19.10 -42.98 -48.85
N PRO A 2 -19.63 -42.28 -47.82
CA PRO A 2 -19.20 -40.99 -47.28
C PRO A 2 -18.91 -40.97 -45.77
N LEU A 3 -17.94 -40.13 -45.39
CA LEU A 3 -17.72 -39.61 -44.04
C LEU A 3 -18.58 -38.33 -43.84
N GLU A 4 -18.64 -37.84 -42.58
CA GLU A 4 -18.86 -36.42 -42.22
C GLU A 4 -20.24 -35.91 -41.75
N LYS A 5 -21.15 -36.75 -41.23
CA LYS A 5 -22.32 -36.21 -40.46
C LYS A 5 -22.28 -36.43 -38.95
N ASN A 6 -21.50 -37.39 -38.46
CA ASN A 6 -21.57 -37.80 -37.06
C ASN A 6 -20.59 -37.08 -36.11
N ARG A 7 -19.70 -36.23 -36.62
CA ARG A 7 -18.74 -35.48 -35.79
C ARG A 7 -19.24 -34.10 -35.34
N LEU A 8 -20.19 -33.51 -36.06
CA LEU A 8 -20.78 -32.21 -35.71
C LEU A 8 -21.84 -32.32 -34.60
N SER A 9 -22.57 -33.44 -34.52
CA SER A 9 -23.60 -33.67 -33.49
C SER A 9 -23.03 -33.82 -32.08
N ARG A 10 -21.73 -34.17 -31.96
CA ARG A 10 -21.04 -34.34 -30.67
C ARG A 10 -20.54 -33.01 -30.08
N TRP A 11 -20.59 -31.92 -30.83
CA TRP A 11 -20.19 -30.57 -30.38
C TRP A 11 -21.38 -29.72 -29.91
N LEU A 12 -22.62 -30.16 -30.17
CA LEU A 12 -23.86 -29.49 -29.73
C LEU A 12 -24.59 -30.24 -28.60
N GLY A 13 -23.90 -31.16 -27.91
CA GLY A 13 -24.34 -31.71 -26.63
C GLY A 13 -25.69 -32.46 -26.63
N ARG A 14 -26.22 -32.85 -27.78
CA ARG A 14 -27.50 -33.58 -27.86
C ARG A 14 -27.25 -35.02 -28.29
N GLY A 15 -26.74 -35.82 -27.36
CA GLY A 15 -26.66 -37.27 -27.44
C GLY A 15 -27.60 -37.87 -26.40
N GLU A 16 -28.64 -38.53 -26.89
CA GLU A 16 -29.73 -39.16 -26.13
C GLU A 16 -29.19 -40.34 -25.29
N ALA A 17 -29.44 -40.32 -23.98
CA ALA A 17 -29.07 -41.41 -23.06
C ALA A 17 -30.34 -42.11 -22.53
N PRO A 18 -30.42 -43.45 -22.52
CA PRO A 18 -31.52 -44.20 -21.90
C PRO A 18 -31.45 -44.16 -20.36
N PRO A 19 -32.56 -44.48 -19.66
CA PRO A 19 -32.79 -44.06 -18.28
C PRO A 19 -32.06 -44.95 -17.28
N VAL A 20 -31.35 -44.33 -16.34
CA VAL A 20 -30.89 -45.01 -15.11
C VAL A 20 -31.53 -44.30 -13.93
N SER A 21 -32.08 -45.12 -13.04
CA SER A 21 -32.98 -44.80 -11.93
C SER A 21 -32.58 -43.60 -11.07
N GLN A 22 -33.64 -42.90 -10.66
CA GLN A 22 -33.68 -41.78 -9.74
C GLN A 22 -32.92 -42.08 -8.43
N ALA A 23 -31.75 -41.46 -8.27
CA ALA A 23 -31.37 -40.94 -6.96
C ALA A 23 -31.90 -39.51 -6.92
N VAL A 24 -32.74 -39.21 -5.93
CA VAL A 24 -33.32 -37.88 -5.69
C VAL A 24 -32.19 -36.85 -5.77
N PRO A 25 -32.20 -35.92 -6.74
CA PRO A 25 -31.25 -34.84 -6.72
C PRO A 25 -31.70 -33.95 -5.56
N VAL A 26 -30.91 -33.93 -4.49
CA VAL A 26 -30.85 -32.75 -3.63
C VAL A 26 -30.65 -31.59 -4.60
N SER A 27 -31.66 -30.72 -4.69
CA SER A 27 -31.63 -29.49 -5.46
C SER A 27 -30.39 -28.70 -5.03
N ARG A 28 -29.27 -28.93 -5.71
CA ARG A 28 -28.14 -28.01 -5.70
C ARG A 28 -28.60 -26.85 -6.54
N GLU A 29 -28.98 -25.77 -5.88
CA GLU A 29 -29.11 -24.46 -6.52
C GLU A 29 -27.92 -24.27 -7.46
N PRO A 30 -28.13 -23.74 -8.67
CA PRO A 30 -27.04 -23.49 -9.60
C PRO A 30 -26.04 -22.58 -8.89
N GLY A 31 -24.87 -23.15 -8.55
CA GLY A 31 -23.78 -22.39 -7.96
C GLY A 31 -23.48 -21.17 -8.85
N PRO A 32 -23.01 -20.06 -8.30
CA PRO A 32 -22.80 -18.82 -9.04
C PRO A 32 -21.84 -19.07 -10.21
N VAL A 33 -22.40 -19.30 -11.40
CA VAL A 33 -21.63 -19.67 -12.59
C VAL A 33 -20.94 -18.41 -13.11
N GLY A 34 -19.61 -18.35 -12.96
CA GLY A 34 -18.75 -17.38 -13.66
C GLY A 34 -18.17 -16.24 -12.82
N VAL A 35 -18.33 -16.23 -11.49
CA VAL A 35 -17.67 -15.23 -10.63
C VAL A 35 -16.76 -15.92 -9.62
N ASP A 36 -15.47 -15.61 -9.68
CA ASP A 36 -14.44 -16.24 -8.85
C ASP A 36 -14.51 -15.78 -7.38
N LEU A 37 -14.94 -14.53 -7.14
CA LEU A 37 -15.05 -13.94 -5.81
C LEU A 37 -16.50 -13.61 -5.46
N TYR A 38 -17.06 -14.33 -4.49
CA TYR A 38 -18.44 -14.09 -4.05
C TYR A 38 -18.66 -14.43 -2.58
N VAL A 39 -19.72 -13.84 -2.02
CA VAL A 39 -20.26 -14.15 -0.69
C VAL A 39 -21.77 -14.33 -0.79
N LEU A 40 -22.29 -15.43 -0.25
CA LEU A 40 -23.73 -15.60 -0.04
C LEU A 40 -24.11 -15.08 1.34
N LEU A 41 -25.18 -14.30 1.39
CA LEU A 41 -25.68 -13.63 2.60
C LEU A 41 -27.15 -14.00 2.86
N ASP A 42 -27.54 -14.01 4.14
CA ASP A 42 -28.95 -13.97 4.54
C ASP A 42 -29.53 -12.54 4.49
N ASP A 43 -30.81 -12.40 4.82
CA ASP A 43 -31.51 -11.11 4.83
C ASP A 43 -30.96 -10.13 5.88
N GLU A 44 -30.21 -10.61 6.89
CA GLU A 44 -29.57 -9.80 7.92
C GLU A 44 -28.09 -9.45 7.61
N GLY A 45 -27.57 -9.88 6.46
CA GLY A 45 -26.19 -9.64 6.04
C GLY A 45 -25.16 -10.55 6.72
N ARG A 46 -25.59 -11.73 7.19
CA ARG A 46 -24.70 -12.78 7.71
C ARG A 46 -24.26 -13.70 6.60
N ILE A 47 -23.02 -14.16 6.72
CA ILE A 47 -22.37 -15.00 5.73
C ILE A 47 -22.93 -16.43 5.81
N GLN A 48 -23.52 -16.90 4.72
CA GLN A 48 -23.93 -18.29 4.52
C GLN A 48 -22.82 -19.11 3.85
N SER A 49 -22.15 -18.54 2.84
CA SER A 49 -20.99 -19.16 2.20
C SER A 49 -20.08 -18.12 1.57
N ILE A 50 -18.82 -18.48 1.36
CA ILE A 50 -17.82 -17.64 0.69
C ILE A 50 -17.13 -18.49 -0.38
N SER A 51 -16.76 -17.86 -1.50
CA SER A 51 -16.01 -18.54 -2.54
C SER A 51 -14.63 -19.01 -2.03
N PRO A 52 -14.16 -20.22 -2.41
CA PRO A 52 -12.85 -20.71 -2.00
C PRO A 52 -11.70 -19.76 -2.41
N GLN A 53 -11.85 -19.09 -3.55
CA GLN A 53 -10.88 -18.13 -4.04
C GLN A 53 -10.80 -16.89 -3.15
N LEU A 54 -11.94 -16.40 -2.63
CA LEU A 54 -11.94 -15.28 -1.68
C LEU A 54 -11.28 -15.69 -0.35
N LEU A 55 -11.58 -16.89 0.17
CA LEU A 55 -10.91 -17.40 1.38
C LEU A 55 -9.39 -17.50 1.21
N ALA A 56 -8.94 -18.01 0.05
CA ALA A 56 -7.53 -18.11 -0.27
C ALA A 56 -6.85 -16.73 -0.31
N ARG A 57 -7.51 -15.71 -0.90
CA ARG A 57 -6.98 -14.33 -0.96
C ARG A 57 -6.96 -13.63 0.41
N LEU A 58 -7.89 -13.97 1.30
CA LEU A 58 -7.92 -13.42 2.66
C LEU A 58 -6.97 -14.15 3.62
N GLY A 59 -6.36 -15.26 3.21
CA GLY A 59 -5.50 -16.07 4.08
C GLY A 59 -6.24 -16.71 5.26
N ILE A 60 -7.56 -16.88 5.17
CA ILE A 60 -8.38 -17.41 6.26
C ILE A 60 -8.35 -18.94 6.20
N ALA A 61 -7.55 -19.56 7.07
CA ALA A 61 -7.39 -21.02 7.15
C ALA A 61 -8.47 -21.73 7.99
N ALA A 62 -9.18 -20.99 8.86
CA ALA A 62 -10.21 -21.55 9.74
C ALA A 62 -11.61 -21.43 9.12
N PRO A 63 -12.53 -22.39 9.38
CA PRO A 63 -13.92 -22.22 9.00
C PRO A 63 -14.46 -20.97 9.71
N LEU A 64 -14.89 -19.99 8.92
CA LEU A 64 -15.61 -18.83 9.45
C LEU A 64 -16.81 -19.35 10.25
N SER A 65 -17.02 -18.78 11.43
CA SER A 65 -18.16 -19.13 12.26
C SER A 65 -19.42 -18.93 11.42
N ALA A 66 -20.21 -19.99 11.26
CA ALA A 66 -21.48 -19.92 10.57
C ALA A 66 -22.31 -18.79 11.19
N ALA A 67 -22.82 -17.87 10.37
CA ALA A 67 -23.60 -16.69 10.77
C ALA A 67 -22.81 -15.45 11.26
N GLN A 68 -21.50 -15.35 11.00
CA GLN A 68 -20.76 -14.09 11.16
C GLN A 68 -21.26 -13.02 10.17
N ARG A 69 -21.40 -11.77 10.62
CA ARG A 69 -21.79 -10.64 9.74
C ARG A 69 -20.65 -10.26 8.81
N LEU A 70 -20.99 -9.86 7.58
CA LEU A 70 -20.01 -9.43 6.56
C LEU A 70 -19.06 -8.33 7.07
N MET A 71 -19.59 -7.36 7.82
CA MET A 71 -18.82 -6.25 8.41
C MET A 71 -17.62 -6.68 9.25
N ASN A 72 -17.63 -7.89 9.82
CA ASN A 72 -16.52 -8.36 10.64
C ASN A 72 -15.29 -8.76 9.80
N LEU A 73 -15.48 -9.03 8.50
CA LEU A 73 -14.39 -9.29 7.55
C LEU A 73 -13.79 -8.01 6.95
N LEU A 74 -14.47 -6.87 7.11
CA LEU A 74 -14.09 -5.60 6.50
C LEU A 74 -13.27 -4.72 7.44
N LEU A 75 -12.51 -3.80 6.86
CA LEU A 75 -11.95 -2.65 7.57
C LEU A 75 -13.06 -1.71 8.04
N PRO A 76 -12.84 -0.93 9.12
CA PRO A 76 -13.88 -0.07 9.71
C PRO A 76 -14.57 0.87 8.72
N ASN A 77 -13.82 1.48 7.79
CA ASN A 77 -14.39 2.41 6.80
C ASN A 77 -15.36 1.70 5.84
N SER A 78 -15.02 0.49 5.42
CA SER A 78 -15.86 -0.33 4.53
C SER A 78 -17.05 -0.95 5.27
N ALA A 79 -16.94 -1.18 6.57
CA ALA A 79 -18.06 -1.64 7.38
C ALA A 79 -19.22 -0.62 7.44
N LEU A 80 -18.93 0.68 7.32
CA LEU A 80 -19.94 1.74 7.25
C LEU A 80 -20.70 1.74 5.92
N VAL A 81 -20.05 1.33 4.82
CA VAL A 81 -20.67 1.25 3.49
C VAL A 81 -21.77 0.19 3.44
N ILE A 82 -21.64 -0.84 4.28
CA ILE A 82 -22.60 -1.95 4.40
C ILE A 82 -23.38 -1.89 5.72
N GLU A 83 -23.61 -0.70 6.24
CA GLU A 83 -24.56 -0.51 7.34
C GLU A 83 -25.98 -0.75 6.81
N GLY A 84 -26.79 -1.55 7.52
CA GLY A 84 -28.13 -1.97 7.08
C GLY A 84 -28.23 -3.46 6.71
N VAL A 85 -29.13 -3.78 5.78
CA VAL A 85 -29.37 -5.13 5.27
C VAL A 85 -29.07 -5.23 3.77
N PRO A 86 -28.80 -6.43 3.21
CA PRO A 86 -28.49 -6.59 1.79
C PRO A 86 -29.54 -6.03 0.82
N HIS A 87 -30.80 -5.94 1.25
CA HIS A 87 -31.86 -5.28 0.49
C HIS A 87 -31.57 -3.80 0.23
N ASP A 88 -30.99 -3.10 1.20
CA ASP A 88 -30.64 -1.67 1.10
C ASP A 88 -29.46 -1.44 0.15
N TRP A 89 -28.66 -2.48 -0.11
CA TRP A 89 -27.47 -2.40 -0.96
C TRP A 89 -27.78 -2.73 -2.43
N LEU A 90 -29.01 -3.16 -2.74
CA LEU A 90 -29.39 -3.55 -4.09
C LEU A 90 -29.30 -2.34 -5.05
N GLY A 91 -28.63 -2.54 -6.18
CA GLY A 91 -28.40 -1.47 -7.16
C GLY A 91 -27.25 -0.52 -6.82
N HIS A 92 -26.63 -0.67 -5.65
CA HIS A 92 -25.44 0.10 -5.26
C HIS A 92 -24.15 -0.67 -5.57
N MET A 93 -23.15 0.08 -6.02
CA MET A 93 -21.78 -0.40 -6.14
C MET A 93 -21.07 -0.15 -4.81
N LEU A 94 -20.56 -1.21 -4.19
CA LEU A 94 -19.95 -1.19 -2.87
C LEU A 94 -18.43 -1.27 -3.03
N ASP A 95 -17.70 -0.29 -2.54
CA ASP A 95 -16.24 -0.40 -2.42
C ASP A 95 -15.92 -0.98 -1.04
N LEU A 96 -15.30 -2.15 -1.02
CA LEU A 96 -15.11 -2.98 0.16
C LEU A 96 -13.63 -3.35 0.35
N ASP A 97 -13.12 -3.02 1.52
CA ASP A 97 -11.76 -3.34 1.96
C ASP A 97 -11.80 -4.50 2.96
N PHE A 98 -11.29 -5.66 2.56
CA PHE A 98 -11.24 -6.84 3.42
C PHE A 98 -9.91 -6.94 4.16
N LYS A 99 -10.00 -7.41 5.41
CA LYS A 99 -8.83 -7.75 6.23
C LYS A 99 -8.22 -9.06 5.73
N SER A 100 -6.96 -9.02 5.28
CA SER A 100 -6.19 -10.25 5.00
C SER A 100 -5.29 -10.64 6.16
N ALA A 101 -4.97 -11.94 6.27
CA ALA A 101 -4.04 -12.48 7.26
C ALA A 101 -2.61 -11.94 7.08
N ASP A 102 -2.21 -11.61 5.85
CA ASP A 102 -0.84 -11.16 5.52
C ASP A 102 -0.63 -9.66 5.76
N ALA A 103 -1.47 -9.02 6.59
CA ALA A 103 -1.51 -7.56 6.83
C ALA A 103 -1.78 -6.68 5.59
N HIS A 104 -1.94 -7.28 4.41
CA HIS A 104 -2.42 -6.62 3.21
C HIS A 104 -3.95 -6.42 3.25
N THR A 105 -4.42 -5.38 2.58
CA THR A 105 -5.86 -5.13 2.42
C THR A 105 -6.27 -5.60 1.03
N LEU A 106 -7.27 -6.47 0.94
CA LEU A 106 -7.87 -6.81 -0.35
C LEU A 106 -8.91 -5.73 -0.67
N HIS A 107 -8.64 -4.94 -1.71
CA HIS A 107 -9.57 -3.94 -2.20
C HIS A 107 -10.49 -4.60 -3.24
N ALA A 108 -11.79 -4.63 -2.95
CA ALA A 108 -12.75 -5.25 -3.82
C ALA A 108 -13.94 -4.32 -4.09
N ARG A 109 -14.42 -4.34 -5.32
CA ARG A 109 -15.66 -3.69 -5.72
C ARG A 109 -16.76 -4.72 -5.84
N GLY A 110 -17.82 -4.54 -5.07
CA GLY A 110 -18.93 -5.48 -4.99
C GLY A 110 -20.25 -4.92 -5.45
N TRP A 111 -21.15 -5.82 -5.83
CA TRP A 111 -22.56 -5.51 -6.03
C TRP A 111 -23.41 -6.68 -5.55
N VAL A 112 -24.59 -6.35 -5.06
CA VAL A 112 -25.53 -7.30 -4.46
C VAL A 112 -26.65 -7.61 -5.44
N GLN A 113 -27.01 -8.88 -5.53
CA GLN A 113 -28.17 -9.34 -6.28
C GLN A 113 -28.93 -10.42 -5.50
N ALA A 114 -30.24 -10.50 -5.72
CA ALA A 114 -31.07 -11.54 -5.14
C ALA A 114 -30.67 -12.91 -5.71
N HIS A 115 -30.51 -13.91 -4.83
CA HIS A 115 -30.13 -15.27 -5.21
C HIS A 115 -30.90 -16.29 -4.36
N GLY A 116 -31.91 -16.93 -4.97
CA GLY A 116 -32.76 -17.89 -4.27
C GLY A 116 -33.50 -17.24 -3.09
N LYS A 117 -33.25 -17.75 -1.88
CA LYS A 117 -33.79 -17.22 -0.61
C LYS A 117 -32.84 -16.26 0.11
N GLY A 118 -31.74 -15.85 -0.52
CA GLY A 118 -30.77 -14.95 0.07
C GLY A 118 -30.18 -14.01 -0.95
N TRP A 119 -28.98 -13.54 -0.66
CA TRP A 119 -28.30 -12.50 -1.40
C TRP A 119 -26.94 -12.97 -1.84
N LEU A 120 -26.57 -12.63 -3.07
CA LEU A 120 -25.26 -12.90 -3.63
C LEU A 120 -24.52 -11.58 -3.79
N LEU A 121 -23.46 -11.40 -3.01
CA LEU A 121 -22.48 -10.33 -3.17
C LEU A 121 -21.40 -10.84 -4.11
N GLN A 122 -21.38 -10.34 -5.34
CA GLN A 122 -20.30 -10.58 -6.29
C GLN A 122 -19.20 -9.54 -6.06
N LEU A 123 -17.94 -9.96 -6.17
CA LEU A 123 -16.78 -9.13 -5.90
C LEU A 123 -15.83 -9.13 -7.10
N LEU A 124 -15.24 -7.98 -7.36
CA LEU A 124 -14.13 -7.79 -8.28
C LEU A 124 -12.93 -7.30 -7.49
N ASP A 125 -11.80 -8.01 -7.56
CA ASP A 125 -10.54 -7.54 -7.00
C ASP A 125 -10.03 -6.35 -7.82
N ILE A 126 -9.76 -5.25 -7.13
CA ILE A 126 -9.23 -3.99 -7.69
C ILE A 126 -7.96 -3.55 -6.95
N SER A 127 -7.31 -4.48 -6.24
CA SER A 127 -6.13 -4.18 -5.42
C SER A 127 -4.98 -3.64 -6.26
N ASP A 128 -4.73 -4.24 -7.42
CA ASP A 128 -3.72 -3.79 -8.39
C ASP A 128 -3.96 -2.35 -8.85
N LEU A 129 -5.21 -2.04 -9.25
CA LEU A 129 -5.61 -0.70 -9.67
C LEU A 129 -5.44 0.32 -8.54
N MET A 130 -5.77 -0.06 -7.30
CA MET A 130 -5.60 0.81 -6.12
C MET A 130 -4.14 1.03 -5.77
N GLU A 131 -3.31 0.00 -5.84
CA GLU A 131 -1.87 0.09 -5.64
C GLU A 131 -1.22 0.99 -6.71
N GLU A 132 -1.56 0.83 -7.98
CA GLU A 132 -1.08 1.66 -9.08
C GLU A 132 -1.50 3.12 -8.90
N ALA A 133 -2.78 3.37 -8.60
CA ALA A 133 -3.29 4.72 -8.36
C ALA A 133 -2.63 5.38 -7.15
N SER A 134 -2.38 4.62 -6.08
CA SER A 134 -1.66 5.07 -4.89
C SER A 134 -0.20 5.42 -5.21
N ALA A 135 0.50 4.55 -5.93
CA ALA A 135 1.88 4.77 -6.35
C ALA A 135 2.01 6.00 -7.26
N ALA A 136 1.09 6.16 -8.21
CA ALA A 136 1.05 7.33 -9.10
C ALA A 136 0.80 8.62 -8.31
N ARG A 137 -0.16 8.61 -7.38
CA ARG A 137 -0.48 9.77 -6.52
C ARG A 137 0.71 10.14 -5.63
N SER A 138 1.37 9.15 -5.03
CA SER A 138 2.57 9.35 -4.22
C SER A 138 3.69 9.98 -5.05
N ARG A 139 3.95 9.46 -6.26
CA ARG A 139 4.94 10.04 -7.18
C ARG A 139 4.60 11.48 -7.56
N GLN A 140 3.34 11.77 -7.90
CA GLN A 140 2.90 13.12 -8.22
C GLN A 140 3.03 14.08 -7.04
N GLN A 141 2.71 13.63 -5.83
CA GLN A 141 2.88 14.43 -4.61
C GLN A 141 4.36 14.73 -4.35
N CYS A 142 5.23 13.73 -4.49
CA CYS A 142 6.68 13.88 -4.37
C CYS A 142 7.23 14.89 -5.38
N LEU A 143 6.87 14.77 -6.66
CA LEU A 143 7.32 15.69 -7.72
C LEU A 143 6.83 17.13 -7.48
N ARG A 144 5.57 17.30 -7.07
CA ARG A 144 5.03 18.63 -6.74
C ARG A 144 5.78 19.25 -5.56
N PHE A 145 6.04 18.47 -4.52
CA PHE A 145 6.76 18.94 -3.34
C PHE A 145 8.21 19.33 -3.69
N ALA A 146 8.94 18.47 -4.42
CA ALA A 146 10.29 18.77 -4.89
C ALA A 146 10.35 20.04 -5.75
N GLY A 147 9.36 20.25 -6.63
CA GLY A 147 9.25 21.47 -7.43
C GLY A 147 9.03 22.73 -6.57
N GLN A 148 8.18 22.64 -5.54
CA GLN A 148 7.94 23.73 -4.60
C GLN A 148 9.20 24.07 -3.78
N MET A 149 9.91 23.06 -3.27
CA MET A 149 11.17 23.26 -2.55
C MET A 149 12.21 23.95 -3.43
N ALA A 150 12.40 23.46 -4.67
CA ALA A 150 13.36 24.02 -5.62
C ALA A 150 13.06 25.49 -5.95
N GLU A 151 11.79 25.83 -6.16
CA GLU A 151 11.39 27.20 -6.46
C GLU A 151 11.60 28.14 -5.27
N ARG A 152 11.25 27.71 -4.05
CA ARG A 152 11.49 28.51 -2.83
C ARG A 152 12.98 28.79 -2.62
N VAL A 153 13.85 27.81 -2.88
CA VAL A 153 15.31 28.00 -2.82
C VAL A 153 15.80 28.95 -3.92
N ARG A 154 15.29 28.83 -5.15
CA ARG A 154 15.70 29.65 -6.31
C ARG A 154 15.39 31.13 -6.15
N VAL A 155 14.26 31.45 -5.52
CA VAL A 155 13.78 32.85 -5.33
C VAL A 155 14.31 33.45 -4.02
N CYS A 156 14.93 32.65 -3.16
CA CYS A 156 15.44 33.08 -1.86
C CYS A 156 16.76 33.86 -1.99
N ASN A 157 16.89 34.95 -1.24
CA ASN A 157 18.19 35.59 -1.01
C ASN A 157 19.05 34.72 -0.08
N VAL A 158 20.37 34.76 -0.23
CA VAL A 158 21.34 33.99 0.56
C VAL A 158 21.13 34.17 2.07
N ASP A 159 20.82 35.40 2.52
CA ASP A 159 20.60 35.71 3.94
C ASP A 159 19.40 34.98 4.55
N ARG A 160 18.43 34.57 3.72
CA ARG A 160 17.22 33.84 4.15
C ARG A 160 17.29 32.34 3.85
N LEU A 161 18.35 31.87 3.19
CA LEU A 161 18.44 30.49 2.71
C LEU A 161 18.32 29.49 3.85
N THR A 162 19.02 29.71 4.97
CA THR A 162 18.95 28.84 6.15
C THR A 162 17.53 28.78 6.72
N ALA A 163 16.84 29.91 6.82
CA ALA A 163 15.47 29.96 7.33
C ALA A 163 14.50 29.19 6.41
N VAL A 164 14.59 29.42 5.10
CA VAL A 164 13.75 28.72 4.10
C VAL A 164 14.03 27.21 4.13
N VAL A 165 15.29 26.79 4.19
CA VAL A 165 15.64 25.36 4.26
C VAL A 165 15.11 24.71 5.53
N THR A 166 15.17 25.37 6.69
CA THR A 166 14.60 24.84 7.94
C THR A 166 13.08 24.65 7.83
N GLU A 167 12.35 25.62 7.27
CA GLU A 167 10.89 25.49 7.01
C GLU A 167 10.60 24.31 6.07
N GLN A 168 11.45 24.11 5.04
CA GLN A 168 11.32 22.97 4.13
C GLN A 168 11.61 21.62 4.80
N LEU A 169 12.55 21.56 5.76
CA LEU A 169 12.81 20.34 6.54
C LEU A 169 11.63 20.00 7.45
N GLU A 170 10.97 21.00 8.03
CA GLU A 170 9.74 20.80 8.81
C GLU A 170 8.62 20.22 7.94
N GLU A 171 8.33 20.84 6.79
CA GLU A 171 7.30 20.35 5.86
C GLU A 171 7.62 18.90 5.40
N LEU A 172 8.90 18.60 5.13
CA LEU A 172 9.33 17.27 4.73
C LEU A 172 9.20 16.25 5.89
N ALA A 173 9.53 16.66 7.11
CA ALA A 173 9.40 15.81 8.29
C ALA A 173 7.93 15.45 8.57
N GLN A 174 7.01 16.41 8.38
CA GLN A 174 5.57 16.18 8.47
C GLN A 174 5.08 15.23 7.37
N LEU A 175 5.55 15.41 6.13
CA LEU A 175 5.20 14.55 4.99
C LEU A 175 5.66 13.11 5.21
N TRP A 176 6.89 12.91 5.67
CA TRP A 176 7.47 11.59 5.95
C TRP A 176 7.10 11.02 7.32
N ARG A 177 6.43 11.81 8.17
CA ARG A 177 6.08 11.47 9.55
C ARG A 177 7.29 11.03 10.37
N VAL A 178 8.42 11.71 10.19
CA VAL A 178 9.66 11.47 10.95
C VAL A 178 9.85 12.55 12.02
N PRO A 179 10.26 12.18 13.24
CA PRO A 179 10.33 13.13 14.36
C PRO A 179 11.49 14.11 14.26
N CYS A 180 12.61 13.72 13.64
CA CYS A 180 13.80 14.55 13.48
C CYS A 180 14.36 14.38 12.07
N LEU A 181 14.89 15.46 11.50
CA LEU A 181 15.52 15.48 10.19
C LEU A 181 16.68 16.47 10.19
N ALA A 182 17.83 16.11 9.62
CA ALA A 182 18.97 17.00 9.50
C ALA A 182 19.50 17.01 8.06
N LEU A 183 19.83 18.20 7.55
CA LEU A 183 20.57 18.38 6.32
C LEU A 183 22.05 18.55 6.66
N VAL A 184 22.88 17.68 6.11
CA VAL A 184 24.32 17.67 6.34
C VAL A 184 25.03 17.97 5.03
N LEU A 185 26.03 18.85 5.09
CA LEU A 185 26.84 19.25 3.94
C LEU A 185 28.31 18.86 4.16
N PRO A 186 29.05 18.54 3.09
CA PRO A 186 30.50 18.36 3.19
C PRO A 186 31.15 19.67 3.63
N GLU A 187 32.20 19.60 4.46
CA GLU A 187 32.95 20.78 4.86
C GLU A 187 33.71 21.40 3.67
N VAL A 188 33.87 22.73 3.70
CA VAL A 188 34.63 23.48 2.68
C VAL A 188 36.09 23.04 2.59
N SER A 189 36.64 22.52 3.70
CA SER A 189 37.98 21.93 3.76
C SER A 189 38.12 20.61 2.97
N GLY A 190 37.01 20.04 2.50
CA GLY A 190 36.97 18.76 1.78
C GLY A 190 37.08 17.53 2.68
N ALA A 191 37.17 17.71 4.01
CA ALA A 191 37.27 16.62 4.97
C ALA A 191 36.13 16.67 5.98
N GLY A 192 35.21 15.71 5.85
CA GLY A 192 34.14 15.48 6.79
C GLY A 192 32.88 16.30 6.54
N TRP A 193 31.94 16.14 7.45
CA TRP A 193 30.57 16.57 7.29
C TRP A 193 30.12 17.49 8.42
N ARG A 194 29.23 18.43 8.10
CA ARG A 194 28.65 19.37 9.07
C ARG A 194 27.15 19.49 8.92
N VAL A 195 26.45 19.50 10.05
CA VAL A 195 25.00 19.78 10.10
C VAL A 195 24.78 21.22 9.67
N TYR A 196 24.09 21.42 8.55
CA TYR A 196 23.76 22.73 8.01
C TYR A 196 22.44 23.26 8.55
N CYS A 197 21.39 22.42 8.58
CA CYS A 197 20.08 22.72 9.14
C CYS A 197 19.51 21.48 9.79
N GLN A 198 18.64 21.65 10.79
CA GLN A 198 17.93 20.54 11.43
C GLN A 198 16.52 20.94 11.81
N TYR A 199 15.65 19.95 11.87
CA TYR A 199 14.30 20.01 12.42
C TYR A 199 14.16 18.89 13.46
N SER A 200 13.57 19.24 14.60
CA SER A 200 13.17 18.28 15.63
C SER A 200 11.76 18.64 16.10
N ALA A 201 10.87 17.65 16.13
CA ALA A 201 9.54 17.81 16.69
C ALA A 201 9.62 18.14 18.19
N HIS A 202 8.64 18.87 18.73
CA HIS A 202 8.66 19.32 20.12
C HIS A 202 8.80 18.19 21.15
N THR A 203 8.29 17.00 20.83
CA THR A 203 8.34 15.82 21.70
C THR A 203 9.54 14.91 21.44
N ALA A 204 10.41 15.27 20.50
CA ALA A 204 11.53 14.46 20.06
C ALA A 204 12.85 14.94 20.68
N PRO A 205 13.82 14.04 20.88
CA PRO A 205 15.14 14.43 21.40
C PRO A 205 15.84 15.35 20.39
N GLU A 206 16.54 16.36 20.91
CA GLU A 206 17.41 17.21 20.10
C GLU A 206 18.72 16.44 19.82
N LEU A 207 18.73 15.69 18.72
CA LEU A 207 19.84 14.82 18.33
C LEU A 207 21.03 15.62 17.76
N TRP A 208 20.76 16.72 17.06
CA TRP A 208 21.76 17.47 16.30
C TRP A 208 21.71 18.96 16.59
N GLN A 209 22.87 19.62 16.44
CA GLN A 209 22.98 21.08 16.51
C GLN A 209 23.44 21.66 15.18
N VAL A 210 22.91 22.82 14.80
CA VAL A 210 23.37 23.55 13.61
C VAL A 210 24.86 23.90 13.76
N GLY A 211 25.66 23.55 12.76
CA GLY A 211 27.11 23.71 12.77
C GLY A 211 27.89 22.56 13.43
N GLN A 212 27.22 21.56 14.00
CA GLN A 212 27.86 20.37 14.56
C GLN A 212 28.67 19.63 13.49
N ARG A 213 29.93 19.32 13.80
CA ARG A 213 30.79 18.51 12.94
C ARG A 213 30.54 17.04 13.21
N LEU A 214 30.25 16.28 12.17
CA LEU A 214 30.07 14.82 12.20
C LEU A 214 31.34 14.06 11.80
N GLY A 215 32.39 14.77 11.38
CA GLY A 215 33.64 14.19 10.91
C GLY A 215 33.43 13.36 9.64
N ASN A 216 34.21 12.30 9.48
CA ASN A 216 34.23 11.47 8.27
C ASN A 216 33.32 10.23 8.39
N ALA A 217 32.45 10.20 9.41
CA ALA A 217 31.63 9.02 9.72
C ALA A 217 30.61 8.68 8.63
N LEU A 218 30.28 9.65 7.76
CA LEU A 218 29.37 9.47 6.63
C LEU A 218 30.08 9.02 5.34
N ASP A 219 31.42 9.15 5.24
CA ASP A 219 32.18 8.81 4.03
C ASP A 219 32.18 7.31 3.70
N ARG A 220 31.82 6.47 4.67
CA ARG A 220 31.73 5.01 4.51
C ARG A 220 30.46 4.55 3.78
N PHE A 221 29.48 5.42 3.59
CA PHE A 221 28.21 5.06 2.97
C PHE A 221 28.21 5.39 1.47
N ASP A 222 27.60 4.52 0.68
CA ASP A 222 27.42 4.74 -0.75
C ASP A 222 26.48 5.94 -0.98
N ALA A 223 26.93 6.89 -1.80
CA ALA A 223 26.20 8.12 -2.16
C ALA A 223 25.00 7.89 -3.11
N ASN A 224 24.77 6.65 -3.56
CA ASN A 224 23.69 6.34 -4.52
C ASN A 224 22.56 5.51 -3.91
N ILE A 225 22.67 5.12 -2.63
CA ILE A 225 21.72 4.19 -2.00
C ILE A 225 21.25 4.77 -0.67
N THR A 226 19.94 4.66 -0.38
CA THR A 226 19.43 4.98 0.95
C THR A 226 19.86 3.90 1.94
N HIS A 227 20.51 4.30 3.04
CA HIS A 227 20.97 3.37 4.07
C HIS A 227 20.05 3.43 5.30
N GLN A 228 19.58 2.28 5.77
CA GLN A 228 18.94 2.16 7.07
C GLN A 228 20.02 1.94 8.14
N LEU A 229 20.09 2.85 9.11
CA LEU A 229 20.98 2.77 10.25
C LEU A 229 20.24 2.10 11.40
N ARG A 230 20.77 0.97 11.87
CA ARG A 230 20.26 0.27 13.06
C ARG A 230 21.32 0.20 14.14
N PHE A 231 21.04 0.77 15.31
CA PHE A 231 21.96 0.87 16.43
C PHE A 231 21.44 0.04 17.60
N GLY A 232 21.73 -1.27 17.57
CA GLY A 232 21.34 -2.19 18.65
C GLY A 232 22.04 -3.54 18.63
N GLY A 233 22.94 -3.78 17.67
CA GLY A 233 23.54 -5.09 17.37
C GLY A 233 24.95 -5.31 17.89
N GLY A 234 25.42 -4.59 18.91
CA GLY A 234 26.73 -4.82 19.56
C GLY A 234 27.98 -4.50 18.71
N VAL A 235 27.82 -4.11 17.45
CA VAL A 235 28.90 -3.56 16.63
C VAL A 235 28.93 -2.05 16.86
N ASP A 236 30.02 -1.59 17.46
CA ASP A 236 30.25 -0.18 17.79
C ASP A 236 30.28 0.65 16.49
N GLN A 237 29.19 1.37 16.18
CA GLN A 237 29.08 2.19 14.97
C GLN A 237 29.76 3.56 15.14
N GLY A 238 30.50 3.75 16.24
CA GLY A 238 31.41 4.86 16.49
C GLY A 238 30.72 6.22 16.58
N PRO A 239 31.33 7.31 16.08
CA PRO A 239 30.82 8.68 16.25
C PRO A 239 29.43 8.94 15.65
N LEU A 240 29.00 8.12 14.68
CA LEU A 240 27.67 8.22 14.07
C LEU A 240 26.56 7.76 15.03
N GLN A 241 26.82 6.70 15.80
CA GLN A 241 25.86 6.21 16.78
C GLN A 241 25.61 7.22 17.90
N SER A 242 26.67 7.91 18.34
CA SER A 242 26.57 9.03 19.28
C SER A 242 25.78 10.19 18.67
N ALA A 243 25.99 10.53 17.40
CA ALA A 243 25.26 11.60 16.72
C ALA A 243 23.76 11.29 16.57
N PHE A 244 23.37 10.02 16.48
CA PHE A 244 21.96 9.60 16.43
C PHE A 244 21.37 9.32 17.82
N GLY A 245 22.12 9.51 18.91
CA GLY A 245 21.65 9.22 20.26
C GLY A 245 21.25 7.75 20.48
N ASN A 246 21.89 6.82 19.76
CA ASN A 246 21.51 5.39 19.67
C ASN A 246 20.13 5.13 19.04
N ALA A 247 19.48 6.12 18.41
CA ALA A 247 18.22 5.92 17.71
C ALA A 247 18.45 5.44 16.28
N ASP A 248 17.68 4.44 15.84
CA ASP A 248 17.65 4.01 14.45
C ASP A 248 17.25 5.17 13.51
N GLY A 249 17.75 5.15 12.28
CA GLY A 249 17.50 6.23 11.33
C GLY A 249 17.75 5.84 9.89
N PHE A 250 17.61 6.83 9.01
CA PHE A 250 17.87 6.67 7.58
C PHE A 250 18.87 7.73 7.13
N LEU A 251 19.79 7.33 6.26
CA LEU A 251 20.67 8.22 5.52
C LEU A 251 20.24 8.20 4.06
N ILE A 252 19.77 9.35 3.58
CA ILE A 252 19.37 9.53 2.18
C ILE A 252 20.45 10.38 1.52
N PRO A 253 21.32 9.79 0.69
CA PRO A 253 22.31 10.59 0.01
C PRO A 253 21.63 11.41 -1.09
N HIS A 254 22.10 12.65 -1.25
CA HIS A 254 21.66 13.53 -2.31
C HIS A 254 22.90 13.97 -3.10
N SER A 255 23.30 13.16 -4.07
CA SER A 255 24.29 13.56 -5.06
C SER A 255 23.61 14.31 -6.19
N ARG A 256 24.22 15.39 -6.65
CA ARG A 256 23.86 16.01 -7.92
C ARG A 256 24.74 15.36 -8.99
N ASP A 257 24.26 14.29 -9.62
CA ASP A 257 24.80 13.93 -10.93
C ASP A 257 24.54 15.12 -11.87
N ASN A 258 25.62 15.69 -12.42
CA ASN A 258 25.71 16.92 -13.21
C ASN A 258 25.92 18.25 -12.44
N VAL A 259 27.06 18.39 -11.75
CA VAL A 259 27.79 19.67 -11.87
C VAL A 259 28.39 19.67 -13.28
N ALA A 260 27.69 20.35 -14.19
CA ALA A 260 28.15 20.60 -15.55
C ALA A 260 29.59 21.14 -15.55
N LYS A 261 30.44 20.52 -16.38
CA LYS A 261 31.60 21.21 -16.96
C LYS A 261 31.06 22.37 -17.79
N GLU A 262 31.18 23.60 -17.31
CA GLU A 262 31.34 24.85 -18.09
C GLU A 262 31.88 25.89 -17.07
N GLY A 263 32.92 26.68 -17.27
CA GLY A 263 33.71 27.06 -18.42
C GLY A 263 34.47 28.29 -17.92
N LEU A 264 35.77 28.18 -17.69
CA LEU A 264 36.60 29.33 -17.37
C LEU A 264 36.78 30.15 -18.65
N LYS A 265 36.36 31.41 -18.62
CA LYS A 265 37.14 32.51 -19.21
C LYS A 265 37.40 33.52 -18.11
#